data_AF-G2TRT4-F1
#
_entry.id   AF-G2TRT4-F1
#
_cell.length_a   1.000
_cell.length_b   1.000
_cell.length_c   1.000
_cell.angle_alpha   90.00
_cell.angle_beta   90.00
_cell.angle_gamma   90.00
#
_symmetry.space_group_name_H-M   'P 1'
#
loop_
_entity.id
_entity.type
_entity.pdbx_description
1 polymer ?
#
loop_
_entity_poly.entity_id
_entity_poly.type
_entity_poly.pdbx_seq_one_letter_code
_entity_poly.pdbx_strand_id
1 'polypeptide(L)'
;MKIANVLTLSFAAIIAASSLAVVVSPITDNSRETASSSISQSPPSQWSKKQLIEYCKKNSLKTSGSHEELVIRVQNHLRTASKKVDARP
;
A
#
# COMPACT_ATOMS: atom_id res chain seq x y z
N MET A 1 -40.43 6.71 -18.81
CA MET A 1 -40.26 7.53 -17.59
C MET A 1 -38.84 8.03 -17.56
N LYS A 2 -38.64 9.35 -17.62
CA LYS A 2 -37.32 9.99 -17.59
C LYS A 2 -37.18 10.64 -16.21
N ILE A 3 -36.41 10.04 -15.30
CA ILE A 3 -35.98 10.68 -14.05
C ILE A 3 -34.48 10.91 -14.13
N ALA A 4 -34.13 12.19 -14.20
CA ALA A 4 -32.79 12.71 -14.31
C ALA A 4 -32.17 12.74 -12.91
N ASN A 5 -31.30 11.76 -12.60
CA ASN A 5 -30.44 11.82 -11.43
C ASN A 5 -29.05 12.30 -11.87
N VAL A 6 -28.95 13.58 -12.20
CA VAL A 6 -27.66 14.26 -12.39
C VAL A 6 -27.22 14.80 -11.03
N LEU A 7 -26.56 13.95 -10.23
CA LEU A 7 -25.95 14.38 -8.97
C LEU A 7 -24.52 14.84 -9.28
N THR A 8 -24.42 16.07 -9.80
CA THR A 8 -23.14 16.76 -10.01
C THR A 8 -22.55 17.10 -8.65
N LEU A 9 -21.67 16.24 -8.15
CA LEU A 9 -20.97 16.45 -6.89
C LEU A 9 -19.73 17.31 -7.16
N SER A 10 -19.93 18.63 -7.17
CA SER A 10 -18.89 19.64 -7.25
C SER A 10 -18.11 19.67 -5.93
N PHE A 11 -16.89 19.14 -5.92
CA PHE A 11 -15.93 19.41 -4.84
C PHE A 11 -15.04 20.59 -5.24
N ALA A 12 -15.59 21.79 -5.11
CA ALA A 12 -14.82 23.02 -5.21
C ALA A 12 -14.07 23.29 -3.89
N ALA A 13 -12.75 23.33 -4.00
CA ALA A 13 -11.82 24.17 -3.24
C ALA A 13 -12.00 24.26 -1.71
N ILE A 14 -11.18 23.50 -0.97
CA ILE A 14 -10.65 23.96 0.32
C ILE A 14 -9.18 24.33 0.09
N ILE A 15 -8.96 25.60 -0.23
CA ILE A 15 -7.68 26.27 -0.08
C ILE A 15 -7.67 26.81 1.35
N ALA A 16 -6.83 26.23 2.21
CA ALA A 16 -6.45 26.86 3.46
C ALA A 16 -4.92 26.95 3.46
N ALA A 17 -4.41 28.06 2.91
CA ALA A 17 -3.03 28.48 3.12
C ALA A 17 -2.81 28.68 4.62
N SER A 18 -2.08 27.75 5.25
CA SER A 18 -1.53 27.95 6.59
C SER A 18 -0.02 27.89 6.47
N SER A 19 0.57 29.04 6.16
CA SER A 19 2.00 29.27 6.37
C SER A 19 2.28 29.21 7.87
N LEU A 20 2.81 28.10 8.36
CA LEU A 20 3.42 28.06 9.69
C LEU A 20 4.87 27.63 9.57
N ALA A 21 5.70 28.41 10.25
CA ALA A 21 7.13 28.54 10.06
C ALA A 21 7.95 27.31 10.47
N VAL A 22 9.11 27.23 9.84
CA VAL A 22 10.24 26.33 10.11
C VAL A 22 10.63 26.38 11.59
N VAL A 23 10.51 25.25 12.29
CA VAL A 23 11.16 25.01 13.58
C VAL A 23 11.87 23.65 13.53
N VAL A 24 13.18 23.73 13.27
CA VAL A 24 14.30 22.92 13.79
C VAL A 24 14.15 21.37 13.91
N SER A 25 14.90 20.69 13.04
CA SER A 25 15.66 19.40 13.10
C SER A 25 15.50 18.44 14.31
N PRO A 26 15.64 17.08 14.17
CA PRO A 26 16.57 16.40 13.24
C PRO A 26 16.04 15.14 12.50
N ILE A 27 16.71 14.84 11.38
CA ILE A 27 17.00 13.54 10.76
C ILE A 27 16.22 12.33 11.32
N THR A 28 15.06 12.06 10.72
CA THR A 28 14.73 10.68 10.30
C THR A 28 14.46 10.76 8.81
N ASP A 29 15.56 10.93 8.08
CA ASP A 29 15.63 10.68 6.65
C ASP A 29 15.19 9.22 6.41
N ASN A 30 13.96 9.02 5.97
CA ASN A 30 13.65 8.02 4.96
C ASN A 30 12.31 8.40 4.28
N SER A 31 12.33 9.55 3.61
CA SER A 31 11.44 9.83 2.50
C SER A 31 11.56 8.72 1.45
N ARG A 32 10.60 7.79 1.46
CA ARG A 32 10.22 7.06 0.24
C ARG A 32 8.72 6.77 0.26
N GLU A 33 7.93 7.83 0.10
CA GLU A 33 6.79 7.70 -0.80
C GLU A 33 7.32 7.27 -2.18
N THR A 34 6.53 6.46 -2.90
CA THR A 34 6.81 5.99 -4.28
C THR A 34 7.67 4.73 -4.43
N ALA A 35 7.16 3.60 -3.94
CA ALA A 35 7.35 2.28 -4.57
C ALA A 35 6.09 1.40 -4.50
N SER A 36 4.92 2.02 -4.36
CA SER A 36 3.71 1.46 -4.96
C SER A 36 3.95 1.49 -6.47
N SER A 37 3.89 0.32 -7.11
CA SER A 37 3.56 0.07 -8.53
C SER A 37 4.52 -0.83 -9.32
N SER A 38 5.61 -1.35 -8.74
CA SER A 38 6.46 -2.28 -9.51
C SER A 38 7.33 -3.19 -8.64
N ILE A 39 6.74 -3.86 -7.64
CA ILE A 39 7.27 -5.18 -7.25
C ILE A 39 6.98 -6.09 -8.45
N SER A 40 7.90 -6.05 -9.42
CA SER A 40 7.92 -6.82 -10.65
C SER A 40 7.92 -8.29 -10.30
N GLN A 41 6.75 -8.88 -10.06
CA GLN A 41 6.41 -10.31 -10.01
C GLN A 41 7.44 -11.29 -9.39
N SER A 42 8.40 -10.82 -8.60
CA SER A 42 9.39 -11.71 -8.00
C SER A 42 8.66 -12.55 -6.97
N PRO A 43 8.79 -13.88 -7.03
CA PRO A 43 8.16 -14.76 -6.06
C PRO A 43 8.64 -14.38 -4.66
N PRO A 44 7.78 -14.48 -3.64
CA PRO A 44 8.14 -14.15 -2.27
C PRO A 44 9.31 -14.99 -1.74
N SER A 45 9.60 -16.15 -2.36
CA SER A 45 10.79 -16.97 -2.07
C SER A 45 12.12 -16.26 -2.38
N GLN A 46 12.13 -15.24 -3.24
CA GLN A 46 13.33 -14.46 -3.57
C GLN A 46 13.42 -13.15 -2.77
N TRP A 47 12.41 -12.83 -1.97
CA TRP A 47 12.44 -11.61 -1.17
C TRP A 47 13.36 -11.79 0.02
N SER A 48 14.17 -10.79 0.32
CA SER A 48 14.94 -10.78 1.56
C SER A 48 14.01 -10.79 2.79
N LYS A 49 14.47 -11.35 3.91
CA LYS A 49 13.72 -11.35 5.18
C LYS A 49 13.21 -9.96 5.57
N LYS A 50 13.99 -8.90 5.29
CA LYS A 50 13.58 -7.50 5.51
C LYS A 50 12.33 -7.15 4.69
N GLN A 51 12.34 -7.46 3.39
CA GLN A 51 11.22 -7.21 2.48
C GLN A 51 9.97 -8.01 2.87
N LEU A 52 10.13 -9.28 3.26
CA LEU A 52 9.02 -10.10 3.77
C LEU A 52 8.42 -9.50 5.05
N ILE A 53 9.26 -9.03 5.99
CA ILE A 53 8.79 -8.37 7.22
C ILE A 53 8.06 -7.08 6.89
N GLU A 54 8.60 -6.24 6.01
CA GLU A 54 7.96 -4.98 5.61
C GLU A 54 6.62 -5.22 4.93
N TYR A 55 6.54 -6.19 4.01
CA TYR A 55 5.28 -6.59 3.40
C TYR A 55 4.30 -7.11 4.44
N CYS A 56 4.76 -7.96 5.37
CA CYS A 56 3.91 -8.48 6.44
C CYS A 56 3.39 -7.34 7.33
N LYS A 57 4.26 -6.41 7.76
CA LYS A 57 3.85 -5.21 8.52
C LYS A 57 2.80 -4.39 7.77
N LYS A 58 3.05 -4.12 6.48
CA LYS A 58 2.19 -3.32 5.62
C LYS A 58 0.81 -3.94 5.40
N ASN A 59 0.73 -5.27 5.33
CA ASN A 59 -0.51 -6.01 5.15
C ASN A 59 -1.10 -6.56 6.46
N SER A 60 -0.61 -6.10 7.62
CA SER A 60 -1.03 -6.58 8.95
C SER A 60 -0.94 -8.11 9.12
N LEU A 61 0.02 -8.74 8.45
CA LEU A 61 0.34 -10.15 8.58
C LEU A 61 1.35 -10.35 9.72
N LYS A 62 1.36 -11.56 10.30
CA LYS A 62 2.31 -11.92 11.34
C LYS A 62 3.74 -11.84 10.80
N THR A 63 4.58 -11.02 11.44
CA THR A 63 6.01 -10.81 11.11
C THR A 63 6.94 -11.73 11.88
N SER A 64 6.40 -12.52 12.80
CA SER A 64 7.14 -13.53 13.56
C SER A 64 7.23 -14.83 12.78
N GLY A 65 8.39 -15.48 12.88
CA GLY A 65 8.66 -16.80 12.32
C GLY A 65 9.99 -16.92 11.59
N SER A 66 10.25 -18.12 11.07
CA SER A 66 11.35 -18.39 10.15
C SER A 66 11.15 -17.71 8.80
N HIS A 67 12.22 -17.60 8.01
CA HIS A 67 12.15 -17.02 6.67
C HIS A 67 11.06 -17.70 5.82
N GLU A 68 11.03 -19.04 5.84
CA GLU A 68 10.03 -19.84 5.13
C GLU A 68 8.59 -19.56 5.59
N GLU A 69 8.35 -19.40 6.89
CA GLU A 69 7.02 -19.06 7.41
C GLU A 69 6.53 -17.71 6.87
N LEU A 70 7.44 -16.73 6.75
CA LEU A 70 7.13 -15.44 6.16
C LEU A 70 6.85 -15.59 4.66
N VAL A 71 7.68 -16.35 3.93
CA VAL A 71 7.47 -16.62 2.49
C VAL A 71 6.10 -17.23 2.24
N ILE A 72 5.73 -18.29 2.97
CA ILE A 72 4.43 -18.97 2.82
C ILE A 72 3.28 -17.99 3.07
N ARG A 73 3.38 -17.17 4.11
CA ARG A 73 2.34 -16.21 4.50
C ARG A 73 2.15 -15.13 3.43
N VAL A 74 3.26 -14.58 2.92
CA VAL A 74 3.24 -13.60 1.83
C VAL A 74 2.74 -14.23 0.54
N GLN A 75 3.20 -15.43 0.19
CA GLN A 75 2.76 -16.17 -1.00
C GLN A 75 1.26 -16.44 -0.98
N ASN A 76 0.73 -16.88 0.15
CA ASN A 76 -0.70 -17.11 0.30
C ASN A 76 -1.49 -15.81 0.13
N HIS A 77 -1.00 -14.70 0.70
CA HIS A 77 -1.63 -13.38 0.53
C HIS A 77 -1.57 -12.87 -0.92
N LEU A 78 -0.45 -13.04 -1.61
CA LEU A 78 -0.33 -12.64 -3.01
C LEU A 78 -1.28 -13.45 -3.89
N ARG A 79 -1.37 -14.76 -3.66
CA ARG A 79 -2.31 -15.64 -4.38
C ARG A 79 -3.76 -15.25 -4.15
N THR A 80 -4.14 -14.87 -2.93
CA THR A 80 -5.51 -14.43 -2.64
C THR A 80 -5.81 -13.03 -3.19
N ALA A 81 -4.80 -12.14 -3.25
CA ALA A 81 -4.92 -10.83 -3.86
C ALA A 81 -5.11 -10.90 -5.38
N SER A 82 -4.37 -11.78 -6.08
CA SER A 82 -4.52 -11.98 -7.53
C SER A 82 -5.93 -12.43 -7.91
N LYS A 83 -6.54 -13.35 -7.14
CA LYS A 83 -7.89 -13.87 -7.42
C LYS A 83 -8.99 -12.80 -7.39
N LYS A 84 -8.76 -11.64 -6.77
CA LYS A 84 -9.72 -10.52 -6.77
C LYS A 84 -9.69 -9.71 -8.06
N VAL A 85 -8.60 -9.71 -8.82
CA VAL A 85 -8.47 -8.92 -10.05
C VAL A 85 -9.31 -9.51 -11.18
N ASP A 86 -9.42 -10.84 -11.23
CA ASP A 86 -10.22 -11.55 -12.24
C ASP A 86 -11.74 -11.53 -11.92
N ALA A 87 -12.12 -11.06 -10.73
CA ALA A 87 -13.52 -10.99 -10.29
C ALA A 87 -14.20 -9.63 -10.58
N ARG A 88 -13.67 -8.82 -11.51
CA ARG A 88 -14.45 -7.72 -12.11
C ARG A 88 -15.26 -8.31 -13.27
N PRO A 89 -16.60 -8.44 -13.15
CA PRO A 89 -17.46 -8.78 -14.28
C PRO A 89 -17.45 -7.69 -15.35
#